data_AF-A0A514LEF6-F1
#
_entry.id   AF-A0A514LEF6-F1
#
_cell.length_a   1.000
_cell.length_b   1.000
_cell.length_c   1.000
_cell.angle_alpha   90.00
_cell.angle_beta   90.00
_cell.angle_gamma   90.00
#
_symmetry.space_group_name_H-M   'P 1'
#
loop_
_entity.id
_entity.type
_entity.pdbx_description
1 polymer ?
#
loop_
_entity_poly.entity_id
_entity_poly.type
_entity_poly.pdbx_seq_one_letter_code
_entity_poly.pdbx_strand_id
1 'polypeptide(L)'
;MVDLLKFAYNKGIEDVIEKLENDMENEEKQGQDSPDHYNNDTKCLEAIDEATKDLSGEKAFATASAIKYLWRWDKKNGIEDLDKAMWYITRLIEKEKGT
;
A
#
# COMPACT_ATOMS: atom_id res chain seq x y z
N MET A 1 0.09 33.85 3.24
CA MET A 1 -0.73 33.33 2.13
C MET A 1 -0.20 32.00 1.61
N VAL A 2 1.10 31.87 1.32
CA VAL A 2 1.74 30.61 0.90
C VAL A 2 1.66 29.51 1.97
N ASP A 3 1.85 29.87 3.25
CA ASP A 3 1.79 28.88 4.35
C ASP A 3 0.39 28.30 4.56
N LEU A 4 -0.63 29.12 4.30
CA LEU A 4 -2.03 28.70 4.37
C LEU A 4 -2.38 27.68 3.26
N LEU A 5 -1.80 27.87 2.07
CA LEU A 5 -1.96 26.95 0.93
C LEU A 5 -1.23 25.63 1.17
N LYS A 6 0.00 25.67 1.71
CA LYS A 6 0.75 24.46 2.09
C LYS A 6 0.05 23.67 3.19
N PHE A 7 -0.48 24.36 4.19
CA PHE A 7 -1.26 23.74 5.26
C PHE A 7 -2.53 23.07 4.73
N ALA A 8 -3.29 23.74 3.86
CA ALA A 8 -4.49 23.16 3.26
C ALA A 8 -4.18 21.94 2.37
N TYR A 9 -3.07 21.99 1.61
CA TYR A 9 -2.60 20.88 0.80
C TYR A 9 -2.18 19.67 1.65
N ASN A 10 -1.37 19.89 2.69
CA ASN A 10 -0.93 18.82 3.58
C ASN A 10 -2.10 18.20 4.34
N LYS A 11 -3.06 19.03 4.81
CA LYS A 11 -4.27 18.54 5.46
C LYS A 11 -5.14 17.69 4.52
N GLY A 12 -5.29 18.13 3.27
CA GLY A 12 -5.99 17.35 2.25
C GLY A 12 -5.31 16.01 1.97
N ILE A 13 -3.97 15.95 2.03
CA ILE A 13 -3.23 14.69 1.94
C ILE A 13 -3.47 13.82 3.18
N GLU A 14 -3.42 14.37 4.39
CA GLU A 14 -3.69 13.65 5.63
C GLU A 14 -5.08 13.01 5.64
N ASP A 15 -6.11 13.75 5.22
CA ASP A 15 -7.50 13.23 5.13
C ASP A 15 -7.61 12.08 4.12
N VAL A 16 -6.86 12.14 3.01
CA VAL A 16 -6.79 11.06 2.01
C VAL A 16 -6.04 9.85 2.56
N ILE A 17 -4.95 10.08 3.30
CA ILE A 17 -4.17 9.02 3.96
C ILE A 17 -5.05 8.28 4.97
N GLU A 18 -5.74 9.00 5.85
CA GLU A 18 -6.61 8.41 6.87
C GLU A 18 -7.73 7.57 6.23
N LYS A 19 -8.32 8.06 5.13
CA LYS A 19 -9.32 7.30 4.38
C LYS A 19 -8.72 6.01 3.81
N LEU A 20 -7.55 6.08 3.19
CA LEU A 20 -6.87 4.91 2.63
C LEU A 20 -6.49 3.89 3.71
N GLU A 21 -6.00 4.32 4.87
CA GLU A 21 -5.68 3.45 6.00
C GLU A 21 -6.91 2.70 6.51
N ASN A 22 -8.05 3.39 6.65
CA ASN A 22 -9.31 2.78 7.07
C ASN A 22 -9.86 1.78 6.03
N ASP A 23 -9.80 2.11 4.74
CA ASP A 23 -10.24 1.22 3.66
C ASP A 23 -9.37 -0.04 3.62
N MET A 24 -8.08 0.10 3.90
CA MET A 24 -7.14 -1.01 3.99
C MET A 24 -7.40 -1.95 5.17
N GLU A 25 -7.67 -1.41 6.37
CA GLU A 25 -7.99 -2.23 7.55
C GLU A 25 -9.29 -3.04 7.33
N ASN A 26 -10.26 -2.46 6.61
CA ASN A 26 -11.49 -3.16 6.25
C ASN A 26 -11.28 -4.25 5.19
N GLU A 27 -10.39 -4.05 4.21
CA GLU A 27 -10.03 -5.08 3.22
C GLU A 27 -9.34 -6.29 3.85
N GLU A 28 -8.45 -6.10 4.83
CA GLU A 28 -7.79 -7.20 5.54
C GLU A 28 -8.80 -8.07 6.29
N LYS A 29 -9.81 -7.45 6.91
CA LYS A 29 -10.92 -8.18 7.58
C LYS A 29 -11.78 -8.99 6.60
N GLN A 30 -11.96 -8.51 5.36
CA GLN A 30 -12.77 -9.21 4.36
C GLN A 30 -12.00 -10.29 3.58
N GLY A 31 -10.69 -10.11 3.39
CA GLY A 31 -9.82 -11.06 2.67
C GLY A 31 -9.61 -12.40 3.37
N GLN A 32 -10.05 -12.54 4.62
CA GLN A 32 -9.92 -13.77 5.40
C GLN A 32 -11.01 -14.82 5.07
N ASP A 33 -12.08 -14.44 4.35
CA ASP A 33 -13.30 -15.25 4.13
C ASP A 33 -13.62 -15.55 2.64
N SER A 34 -12.65 -15.83 1.77
CA SER A 34 -12.98 -16.27 0.39
C SER A 34 -12.07 -17.38 -0.16
N PRO A 35 -12.59 -18.62 -0.26
CA PRO A 35 -11.96 -19.69 -1.01
C PRO A 35 -12.42 -19.59 -2.48
N ASP A 36 -11.53 -19.34 -3.47
CA ASP A 36 -11.62 -20.00 -4.80
C ASP A 36 -10.67 -19.57 -5.95
N HIS A 37 -9.63 -18.74 -5.81
CA HIS A 37 -8.83 -18.31 -7.00
C HIS A 37 -7.33 -18.68 -6.97
N TYR A 38 -7.01 -19.93 -6.62
CA TYR A 38 -5.69 -20.38 -6.13
C TYR A 38 -4.51 -20.56 -7.11
N ASN A 39 -4.61 -20.29 -8.41
CA ASN A 39 -3.50 -20.66 -9.32
C ASN A 39 -2.48 -19.55 -9.64
N ASN A 40 -2.84 -18.27 -9.49
CA ASN A 40 -1.91 -17.16 -9.76
C ASN A 40 -1.35 -16.50 -8.48
N ASP A 41 -2.00 -16.73 -7.34
CA ASP A 41 -1.64 -16.09 -6.07
C ASP A 41 -0.38 -16.70 -5.44
N THR A 42 -0.13 -18.01 -5.64
CA THR A 42 1.06 -18.68 -5.11
C THR A 42 2.36 -18.04 -5.62
N LYS A 43 2.41 -17.67 -6.91
CA LYS A 43 3.59 -17.00 -7.50
C LYS A 43 3.77 -15.57 -6.99
N CYS A 44 2.66 -14.89 -6.67
CA CYS A 44 2.71 -13.55 -6.09
C CYS A 44 3.26 -13.59 -4.67
N LEU A 45 2.80 -14.55 -3.86
CA LEU A 45 3.31 -14.76 -2.50
C LEU A 45 4.80 -15.11 -2.51
N GLU A 46 5.25 -16.02 -3.38
CA GLU A 46 6.67 -16.32 -3.54
C GLU A 46 7.51 -15.09 -3.93
N ALA A 47 7.00 -14.25 -4.84
CA ALA A 47 7.67 -13.02 -5.24
C ALA A 47 7.74 -11.99 -4.11
N ILE A 48 6.67 -11.88 -3.30
CA ILE A 48 6.63 -11.01 -2.12
C ILE A 48 7.58 -11.53 -1.04
N ASP A 49 7.59 -12.83 -0.77
CA ASP A 49 8.50 -13.45 0.19
C ASP A 49 9.95 -13.20 -0.20
N GLU A 50 10.32 -13.44 -1.46
CA GLU A 50 11.67 -13.17 -1.96
C GLU A 50 12.04 -11.68 -1.90
N ALA A 51 11.10 -10.79 -2.24
CA ALA A 51 11.32 -9.34 -2.19
C ALA A 51 11.45 -8.78 -0.76
N THR A 52 10.91 -9.50 0.23
CA THR A 52 10.89 -9.05 1.64
C THR A 52 11.80 -9.85 2.57
N LYS A 53 12.46 -10.91 2.08
CA LYS A 53 13.25 -11.85 2.91
C LYS A 53 14.30 -11.22 3.81
N ASP A 54 14.93 -10.13 3.36
CA ASP A 54 15.99 -9.40 4.09
C ASP A 54 15.48 -8.09 4.70
N LEU A 55 14.17 -7.82 4.58
CA LEU A 55 13.50 -6.68 5.16
C LEU A 55 12.80 -7.09 6.46
N SER A 56 12.62 -6.14 7.37
CA SER A 56 11.88 -6.38 8.61
C SER A 56 11.03 -5.19 9.00
N GLY A 57 10.05 -5.45 9.87
CA GLY A 57 9.11 -4.45 10.38
C GLY A 57 8.38 -3.71 9.27
N GLU A 58 8.30 -2.39 9.41
CA GLU A 58 7.56 -1.53 8.48
C GLU A 58 8.12 -1.58 7.05
N LYS A 59 9.43 -1.82 6.86
CA LYS A 59 10.01 -1.91 5.51
C LYS A 59 9.50 -3.15 4.77
N ALA A 60 9.46 -4.30 5.44
CA ALA A 60 8.91 -5.53 4.88
C ALA A 60 7.41 -5.37 4.57
N PHE A 61 6.65 -4.85 5.54
CA PHE A 61 5.21 -4.65 5.38
C PHE A 61 4.88 -3.70 4.22
N ALA A 62 5.55 -2.55 4.15
CA ALA A 62 5.31 -1.58 3.09
C ALA A 62 5.72 -2.11 1.70
N THR A 63 6.82 -2.86 1.63
CA THR A 63 7.29 -3.48 0.39
C THR A 63 6.31 -4.55 -0.11
N ALA A 64 5.87 -5.46 0.78
CA ALA A 64 4.87 -6.46 0.46
C ALA A 64 3.55 -5.84 -0.02
N SER A 65 3.06 -4.82 0.69
CA SER A 65 1.82 -4.13 0.33
C SER A 65 1.92 -3.39 -1.01
N ALA A 66 3.02 -2.71 -1.29
CA ALA A 66 3.24 -2.07 -2.59
C ALA A 66 3.21 -3.10 -3.74
N ILE A 67 3.91 -4.22 -3.59
CA ILE A 67 3.92 -5.30 -4.58
C ILE A 67 2.52 -5.90 -4.75
N LYS A 68 1.81 -6.19 -3.65
CA LYS A 68 0.42 -6.70 -3.67
C LYS A 68 -0.48 -5.83 -4.55
N TYR A 69 -0.45 -4.52 -4.36
CA TYR A 69 -1.30 -3.60 -5.14
C TYR A 69 -0.85 -3.47 -6.60
N LEU A 70 0.46 -3.41 -6.87
CA LEU A 70 1.00 -3.44 -8.23
C LEU A 70 0.70 -4.76 -8.97
N TRP A 71 0.47 -5.85 -8.26
CA TRP A 71 0.05 -7.11 -8.86
C TRP A 71 -1.45 -7.14 -9.18
N ARG A 72 -2.25 -6.45 -8.37
CA ARG A 72 -3.71 -6.55 -8.36
C ARG A 72 -4.42 -5.50 -9.22
N TRP A 73 -3.80 -4.34 -9.45
CA TRP A 73 -4.48 -3.16 -9.98
C TRP A 73 -5.28 -3.42 -11.26
N ASP A 74 -4.69 -4.04 -12.29
CA ASP A 74 -5.37 -4.28 -13.57
C ASP A 74 -6.53 -5.29 -13.48
N LYS A 75 -6.56 -6.10 -12.41
CA LYS A 75 -7.50 -7.21 -12.25
C LYS A 75 -8.62 -6.94 -11.23
N LYS A 76 -8.47 -5.94 -10.35
CA LYS A 76 -9.43 -5.68 -9.26
C LYS A 76 -9.89 -4.23 -9.18
N ASN A 77 -9.03 -3.32 -8.72
CA ASN A 77 -9.46 -1.97 -8.31
C ASN A 77 -8.84 -0.83 -9.15
N GLY A 78 -8.08 -1.15 -10.20
CA GLY A 78 -7.52 -0.16 -11.13
C GLY A 78 -6.65 0.89 -10.43
N ILE A 79 -6.97 2.15 -10.68
CA ILE A 79 -6.20 3.29 -10.17
C ILE A 79 -6.14 3.36 -8.65
N GLU A 80 -7.16 2.87 -7.94
CA GLU A 80 -7.17 2.87 -6.47
C GLU A 80 -6.06 2.00 -5.88
N ASP A 81 -5.74 0.87 -6.53
CA ASP A 81 -4.59 0.04 -6.13
C ASP A 81 -3.27 0.74 -6.45
N LEU A 82 -3.19 1.49 -7.56
CA LEU A 82 -1.99 2.27 -7.88
C LEU A 82 -1.74 3.37 -6.83
N ASP A 83 -2.79 4.06 -6.38
CA ASP A 83 -2.71 5.06 -5.32
C ASP A 83 -2.25 4.43 -4.00
N LYS A 84 -2.80 3.26 -3.63
CA LYS A 84 -2.34 2.49 -2.46
C LYS A 84 -0.88 2.06 -2.58
N ALA A 85 -0.44 1.58 -3.75
CA ALA A 85 0.97 1.23 -3.98
C ALA A 85 1.89 2.45 -3.82
N MET A 86 1.50 3.58 -4.42
CA MET A 86 2.24 4.84 -4.32
C MET A 86 2.36 5.33 -2.88
N TRP A 87 1.31 5.17 -2.08
CA TRP A 87 1.32 5.51 -0.66
C TRP A 87 2.42 4.75 0.11
N TYR A 88 2.50 3.43 -0.06
CA TYR A 88 3.53 2.61 0.59
C TYR A 88 4.94 2.96 0.14
N ILE A 89 5.13 3.17 -1.16
CA ILE A 89 6.42 3.58 -1.72
C ILE A 89 6.85 4.94 -1.17
N THR A 90 5.91 5.89 -1.04
CA THR A 90 6.19 7.22 -0.51
C THR A 90 6.68 7.15 0.94
N ARG A 91 6.00 6.38 1.80
CA ARG A 91 6.43 6.19 3.20
C ARG A 91 7.81 5.54 3.31
N LEU A 92 8.12 4.56 2.45
CA LEU A 92 9.46 3.98 2.38
C LEU A 92 10.51 5.05 2.04
N ILE A 93 10.23 5.88 1.03
CA ILE A 93 11.13 6.97 0.61
C ILE A 93 11.35 7.98 1.75
N GLU A 94 10.29 8.41 2.44
CA GLU A 94 10.38 9.37 3.55
C GLU A 94 11.27 8.85 4.68
N LYS A 95 11.13 7.56 5.02
CA LYS A 95 11.96 6.91 6.03
C LYS A 95 13.42 6.78 5.62
N GLU A 96 13.71 6.36 4.38
CA GLU A 96 15.10 6.26 3.91
C GLU A 96 15.77 7.63 3.82
N LYS A 97 15.01 8.69 3.56
CA LYS A 97 15.53 10.06 3.57
C LYS A 97 15.79 10.61 4.98
N GLY A 98 15.35 9.93 6.04
CA GLY A 98 15.55 10.33 7.42
C GLY A 98 14.85 11.64 7.78
N THR A 99 13.68 11.89 7.20
CA THR A 99 12.87 13.11 7.43
C THR A 99 11.94 12.94 8.61
#